data_AF-C9XY02-F1
#
_entry.id   AF-C9XY02-F1
#
_cell.length_a   1.000
_cell.length_b   1.000
_cell.length_c   1.000
_cell.angle_alpha   90.00
_cell.angle_beta   90.00
_cell.angle_gamma   90.00
#
_symmetry.space_group_name_H-M   'P 1'
#
loop_
_entity.id
_entity.type
_entity.pdbx_description
1 polymer ?
#
loop_
_entity_poly.entity_id
_entity_poly.type
_entity_poly.pdbx_seq_one_letter_code
_entity_poly.pdbx_strand_id
1 'polypeptide(L)' 'MIEQLNFYMTQASTELLESRREYIERVIVSKLKRGIEEQKEWSPEFRSEPDSIELINAYESGFKFFTEKGFNKAA' A
#
# COMPACT_ATOMS: atom_id res chain seq x y z
N MET A 1 7.81 4.45 3.79
CA MET A 1 6.52 3.81 3.41
C MET A 1 6.74 2.37 3.01
N ILE A 2 7.65 2.10 2.07
CA ILE A 2 7.99 0.74 1.62
C ILE A 2 8.35 -0.17 2.80
N GLU A 3 9.21 0.28 3.72
CA GLU A 3 9.56 -0.49 4.94
C GLU A 3 8.35 -0.86 5.81
N GLN A 4 7.40 0.07 5.96
CA GLN A 4 6.16 -0.16 6.72
C GLN A 4 5.27 -1.20 6.02
N LEU A 5 5.17 -1.15 4.69
CA LEU A 5 4.46 -2.16 3.91
C LEU A 5 5.13 -3.53 4.05
N ASN A 6 6.45 -3.58 3.91
CA ASN A 6 7.22 -4.82 4.08
C ASN A 6 6.97 -5.44 5.46
N PHE A 7 6.99 -4.64 6.53
CA PHE A 7 6.68 -5.14 7.87
C PHE A 7 5.29 -5.78 7.93
N TYR A 8 4.24 -5.07 7.51
CA TYR A 8 2.87 -5.60 7.60
C TYR A 8 2.61 -6.78 6.65
N MET A 9 3.26 -6.82 5.50
CA MET A 9 3.04 -7.86 4.50
C MET A 9 3.83 -9.14 4.78
N THR A 10 4.97 -9.04 5.45
CA THR A 10 5.91 -10.18 5.59
C THR A 10 6.20 -10.59 7.04
N GLN A 11 6.15 -9.65 7.99
CA GLN A 11 6.60 -9.88 9.37
C GLN A 11 5.44 -9.81 10.38
N ALA A 12 4.42 -9.01 10.13
CA ALA A 12 3.29 -8.87 11.04
C ALA A 12 2.47 -10.17 11.11
N SER A 13 2.16 -10.60 12.33
CA SER A 13 1.22 -11.69 12.56
C SER A 13 -0.21 -11.28 12.18
N THR A 14 -1.07 -12.25 11.90
CA THR A 14 -2.50 -12.00 11.66
C THR A 14 -3.16 -11.27 12.82
N GLU A 15 -2.83 -11.63 14.06
CA GLU A 15 -3.35 -10.95 15.26
C GLU A 15 -2.93 -9.46 15.29
N LEU A 16 -1.69 -9.16 14.92
CA LEU A 16 -1.22 -7.78 14.84
C LEU A 16 -1.96 -7.00 13.75
N LEU A 17 -2.21 -7.62 12.59
CA LEU A 17 -2.98 -7.01 11.52
C LEU A 17 -4.41 -6.66 11.97
N GLU A 18 -5.08 -7.61 12.64
CA GLU A 18 -6.44 -7.38 13.14
C GLU A 18 -6.49 -6.33 14.26
N SER A 19 -5.55 -6.36 15.21
CA SER A 19 -5.46 -5.34 16.27
C SER A 19 -5.19 -3.92 15.72
N ARG A 20 -4.62 -3.82 14.51
CA ARG A 20 -4.36 -2.57 13.80
C ARG A 20 -5.34 -2.28 12.67
N ARG A 21 -6.43 -3.04 12.55
CA ARG A 21 -7.40 -2.96 11.44
C ARG A 21 -7.82 -1.54 11.11
N GLU A 22 -8.26 -0.76 12.10
CA GLU A 22 -8.71 0.62 11.86
C GLU A 22 -7.61 1.51 11.27
N TYR A 23 -6.38 1.37 11.77
CA TYR A 23 -5.23 2.11 11.25
C TYR A 23 -4.87 1.66 9.83
N ILE A 24 -4.85 0.34 9.59
CA ILE A 24 -4.57 -0.22 8.26
C ILE A 24 -5.62 0.29 7.26
N GLU A 25 -6.91 0.21 7.58
CA GLU A 25 -8.00 0.62 6.71
C GLU A 25 -8.03 2.13 6.45
N ARG A 26 -7.93 2.95 7.50
CA ARG A 26 -8.11 4.41 7.39
C ARG A 26 -6.85 5.16 6.98
N VAL A 27 -5.68 4.62 7.29
CA VAL A 27 -4.40 5.32 7.06
C VAL A 27 -3.64 4.65 5.93
N ILE A 28 -3.33 3.36 6.07
CA ILE A 28 -2.47 2.68 5.09
C ILE A 28 -3.21 2.52 3.76
N VAL A 29 -4.38 1.89 3.76
CA VAL A 29 -5.15 1.60 2.53
C VAL A 29 -5.58 2.89 1.85
N SER A 30 -6.04 3.90 2.60
CA SER A 30 -6.36 5.22 2.04
C SER A 30 -5.15 5.91 1.40
N LYS A 31 -3.98 5.84 2.04
CA LYS A 31 -2.74 6.41 1.48
C LYS A 31 -2.27 5.67 0.23
N LEU A 32 -2.37 4.35 0.21
CA LEU A 32 -2.02 3.53 -0.95
C LEU A 32 -2.93 3.85 -2.13
N LYS A 33 -4.25 3.86 -1.92
CA LYS A 33 -5.23 4.23 -2.96
C LYS A 33 -4.92 5.60 -3.55
N ARG A 34 -4.72 6.61 -2.70
CA ARG A 34 -4.39 7.97 -3.14
C ARG A 34 -3.06 8.01 -3.90
N GLY A 35 -2.03 7.36 -3.39
CA GLY A 35 -0.72 7.36 -4.03
C GLY A 35 -0.72 6.65 -5.39
N ILE A 36 -1.49 5.58 -5.56
CA ILE A 36 -1.67 4.92 -6.85
C ILE A 36 -2.31 5.86 -7.86
N GLU A 37 -3.34 6.62 -7.46
CA GLU A 37 -3.93 7.63 -8.35
C GLU A 37 -2.93 8.75 -8.69
N GLU A 38 -2.16 9.24 -7.71
CA GLU A 38 -1.11 10.25 -7.95
C GLU A 38 -0.02 9.73 -8.90
N GLN A 39 0.37 8.46 -8.79
CA GLN A 39 1.39 7.82 -9.64
C GLN A 39 0.95 7.67 -11.11
N LYS A 40 -0.35 7.61 -11.39
CA LYS A 40 -0.87 7.57 -12.76
C LYS A 40 -0.65 8.88 -13.51
N GLU A 41 -0.63 9.99 -12.77
CA GLU A 41 -0.43 11.34 -13.30
C GLU A 41 1.06 11.70 -13.50
N TRP A 42 1.98 10.82 -13.10
CA TRP A 42 3.41 11.04 -13.28
C TRP A 42 3.81 10.94 -14.75
N SER A 43 4.82 11.71 -15.15
CA SER A 43 5.34 11.65 -16.51
C SER A 43 5.92 10.27 -16.82
N PRO A 44 5.88 9.82 -18.10
CA PRO A 44 6.41 8.52 -18.49
C PRO A 44 7.88 8.32 -18.12
N GLU A 45 8.69 9.37 -18.20
CA GLU A 45 10.12 9.35 -17.87
C GLU A 45 10.31 9.07 -16.38
N PHE A 46 9.59 9.82 -15.53
CA PHE A 46 9.69 9.66 -14.08
C PHE A 46 9.20 8.29 -13.63
N ARG A 47 8.14 7.76 -14.23
CA ARG A 47 7.62 6.41 -13.93
C ARG A 47 8.58 5.29 -14.34
N SER A 48 9.52 5.58 -15.24
CA SER A 48 10.49 4.60 -15.74
C SER A 48 11.78 4.58 -14.91
N GLU A 49 11.93 5.49 -13.95
CA GLU A 49 13.05 5.47 -13.02
C GLU A 49 12.97 4.23 -12.08
N PRO A 50 14.09 3.57 -11.76
CA PRO A 50 14.08 2.38 -10.90
C PRO A 50 13.37 2.58 -9.56
N ASP A 51 13.61 3.70 -8.89
CA ASP A 51 13.01 4.02 -7.60
C ASP A 51 11.49 4.24 -7.73
N SER A 52 11.05 4.86 -8.83
CA SER A 52 9.63 5.03 -9.14
C SER A 52 8.95 3.68 -9.40
N ILE A 53 9.61 2.78 -10.13
CA ILE A 53 9.12 1.42 -10.37
C ILE A 53 8.97 0.66 -9.04
N GLU A 54 9.97 0.74 -8.16
CA GLU A 54 9.91 0.11 -6.84
C GLU A 54 8.73 0.64 -6.02
N LEU A 55 8.56 1.97 -6.01
CA LEU A 55 7.51 2.62 -5.25
C LEU A 55 6.10 2.30 -5.78
N ILE A 56 5.92 2.28 -7.10
CA ILE A 56 4.67 1.88 -7.77
C ILE A 56 4.32 0.43 -7.39
N ASN A 57 5.27 -0.48 -7.58
CA ASN A 57 5.07 -1.90 -7.29
C ASN A 57 4.73 -2.14 -5.80
N ALA A 58 5.41 -1.43 -4.89
CA ALA A 58 5.13 -1.52 -3.47
C ALA A 58 3.71 -1.04 -3.13
N TYR A 59 3.26 0.05 -3.75
CA TYR A 59 1.93 0.61 -3.50
C TYR A 59 0.83 -0.30 -4.02
N GLU A 60 0.95 -0.78 -5.26
CA GLU A 60 -0.01 -1.72 -5.86
C GLU A 60 -0.07 -3.05 -5.08
N SER A 61 1.09 -3.62 -4.74
CA SER A 61 1.18 -4.88 -4.00
C SER A 61 0.60 -4.75 -2.58
N GLY A 62 0.91 -3.65 -1.90
CA GLY A 62 0.36 -3.37 -0.58
C GLY A 62 -1.16 -3.20 -0.62
N PHE A 63 -1.67 -2.45 -1.60
CA PHE A 63 -3.11 -2.22 -1.72
C PHE A 63 -3.86 -3.52 -1.98
N LYS A 64 -3.35 -4.35 -2.88
CA LYS A 64 -3.89 -5.68 -3.16
C LYS A 64 -3.87 -6.57 -1.91
N PHE A 65 -2.73 -6.67 -1.23
CA PHE A 65 -2.58 -7.49 -0.02
C PHE A 65 -3.62 -7.17 1.06
N PHE A 66 -3.81 -5.88 1.37
CA PHE A 66 -4.75 -5.47 2.41
C PHE A 66 -6.21 -5.67 1.99
N THR A 67 -6.56 -5.34 0.75
CA THR A 67 -7.93 -5.50 0.27
C THR A 67 -8.35 -6.96 0.14
N GLU A 68 -7.47 -7.86 -0.28
CA GLU A 68 -7.72 -9.31 -0.32
C GLU A 68 -7.91 -9.92 1.08
N LYS A 69 -7.31 -9.32 2.11
CA LYS A 69 -7.51 -9.68 3.52
C LYS A 69 -8.72 -8.99 4.18
N GLY A 70 -9.53 -8.26 3.39
CA GLY A 70 -10.73 -7.61 3.86
C GLY A 70 -10.50 -6.32 4.65
N PHE A 71 -9.33 -5.68 4.53
CA PHE A 71 -9.08 -4.34 5.07
C PHE A 71 -9.53 -3.28 4.06
N ASN A 72 -10.84 -3.17 3.82
CA ASN A 72 -11.40 -2.40 2.70
C ASN A 72 -12.50 -1.40 3.10
N LYS A 73 -12.63 -1.07 4.39
CA LYS A 73 -13.67 -0.18 4.94
C LYS A 73 -13.62 1.29 4.47
N ALA A 74 -12.79 1.60 3.48
CA ALA A 74 -12.73 2.88 2.77
C ALA A 74 -13.44 2.77 1.40
N ALA A 75 -14.70 2.34 1.40
CA ALA A 75 -15.67 2.50 0.33
C ALA A 75 -17.07 2.64 0.93
#